data_AF-A0AA41BEL9-F1
#
_entry.id   AF-A0AA41BEL9-F1
#
_cell.length_a   1.000
_cell.length_b   1.000
_cell.length_c   1.000
_cell.angle_alpha   90.00
_cell.angle_beta   90.00
_cell.angle_gamma   90.00
#
_symmetry.space_group_name_H-M   'P 1'
#
loop_
_entity.id
_entity.type
_entity.pdbx_description
1 polymer ?
#
loop_
_entity_poly.entity_id
_entity_poly.type
_entity_poly.pdbx_seq_one_letter_code
_entity_poly.pdbx_strand_id
1 'polypeptide(L)'
;MKPRDGSTASSRIRRWLAAWLCLGCLGLLPAGNAWAQEFNRAAELVRYRTWLSAFKQDLDQLSATPGPLSQAQLEAMFARTVVPGSRGAGFIRQAFTQRGGEGANFPKPGPRAVLMAVLDSAIPAGQGGLYPEADAALNVAELTVWYLHVDVGDMTNTYLLSGEHFTPYRLPPPGKLERNAYPFLLMDTRDNALRLGGVSSELWGLIAYLHNAAL
;
A
#
# COMPACT_ATOMS: atom_id res chain seq x y z
N MET A 1 -58.04 -28.94 70.99
CA MET A 1 -59.29 -28.78 70.20
C MET A 1 -59.01 -27.86 69.02
N LYS A 2 -59.27 -28.37 67.81
CA LYS A 2 -59.35 -27.64 66.50
C LYS A 2 -60.81 -27.12 66.35
N PRO A 3 -61.24 -26.33 65.33
CA PRO A 3 -60.52 -25.75 64.18
C PRO A 3 -60.98 -24.34 63.66
N ARG A 4 -60.26 -23.84 62.62
CA ARG A 4 -60.73 -23.14 61.37
C ARG A 4 -61.33 -21.71 61.52
N ASP A 5 -61.14 -20.72 60.64
CA ASP A 5 -60.78 -20.59 59.22
C ASP A 5 -59.90 -19.33 59.05
N GLY A 6 -58.99 -19.11 58.09
CA GLY A 6 -59.06 -19.33 56.66
C GLY A 6 -59.02 -17.97 55.95
N SER A 7 -57.92 -17.64 55.25
CA SER A 7 -57.97 -16.81 54.03
C SER A 7 -56.60 -16.77 53.36
N THR A 8 -56.57 -17.39 52.19
CA THR A 8 -55.54 -17.43 51.17
C THR A 8 -55.53 -16.14 50.34
N ALA A 9 -54.43 -15.39 50.38
CA ALA A 9 -53.93 -14.52 49.31
C ALA A 9 -52.60 -13.94 49.84
N SER A 10 -51.47 -13.91 49.16
CA SER A 10 -51.21 -13.90 47.74
C SER A 10 -49.82 -14.49 47.50
N SER A 11 -49.74 -15.64 46.86
CA SER A 11 -48.49 -16.23 46.37
C SER A 11 -48.19 -15.76 44.93
N ARG A 12 -48.54 -14.51 44.61
CA ARG A 12 -48.45 -13.95 43.24
C ARG A 12 -47.65 -12.64 43.17
N ILE A 13 -46.64 -12.45 44.03
CA ILE A 13 -45.75 -11.27 44.00
C ILE A 13 -44.26 -11.66 43.86
N ARG A 14 -43.98 -12.85 43.31
CA ARG A 14 -42.58 -13.34 43.12
C ARG A 14 -42.20 -13.68 41.68
N ARG A 15 -42.99 -13.27 40.69
CA ARG A 15 -42.74 -13.60 39.26
C ARG A 15 -42.79 -12.40 38.31
N TRP A 16 -42.42 -11.22 38.78
CA TRP A 16 -42.37 -9.99 37.96
C TRP A 16 -41.05 -9.21 38.11
N LEU A 17 -39.94 -9.90 38.40
CA LEU A 17 -38.59 -9.31 38.47
C LEU A 17 -37.55 -10.08 37.63
N ALA A 18 -37.98 -10.79 36.58
CA ALA A 18 -37.08 -11.60 35.76
C ALA A 18 -37.25 -11.41 34.24
N ALA A 19 -37.78 -10.26 33.79
CA ALA A 19 -38.01 -10.01 32.36
C ALA A 19 -37.53 -8.65 31.85
N TRP A 20 -36.82 -7.85 32.65
CA TRP A 20 -36.36 -6.51 32.28
C TRP A 20 -34.83 -6.33 32.43
N LEU A 21 -34.07 -7.41 32.25
CA LEU A 21 -32.60 -7.38 32.28
C LEU A 21 -31.93 -8.01 31.04
N CYS A 22 -32.71 -8.43 30.03
CA CYS A 22 -32.19 -9.06 28.81
C CYS A 22 -32.45 -8.26 27.52
N LEU A 23 -32.89 -7.01 27.63
CA LEU A 23 -33.15 -6.10 26.49
C LEU A 23 -32.38 -4.77 26.63
N GLY A 24 -31.23 -4.80 27.31
CA GLY A 24 -30.20 -3.78 27.19
C GLY A 24 -29.25 -4.13 26.05
N CYS A 25 -29.74 -3.96 24.82
CA CYS A 25 -29.02 -3.83 23.55
C CYS A 25 -27.48 -3.80 23.72
N LEU A 26 -26.71 -4.87 23.49
CA LEU A 26 -26.32 -5.40 22.17
C LEU A 26 -26.00 -4.35 21.08
N GLY A 27 -25.80 -3.07 21.45
CA GLY A 27 -25.66 -1.95 20.51
C GLY A 27 -24.40 -1.11 20.66
N LEU A 28 -23.36 -1.63 21.30
CA LEU A 28 -22.03 -1.00 21.33
C LEU A 28 -20.97 -2.10 21.16
N LEU A 29 -21.03 -2.80 20.03
CA LEU A 29 -19.77 -3.24 19.43
C LEU A 29 -19.03 -1.93 19.16
N PRO A 30 -17.84 -1.65 19.74
CA PRO A 30 -16.96 -0.72 19.09
C PRO A 30 -16.78 -1.34 17.71
N ALA A 31 -17.42 -0.75 16.69
CA ALA A 31 -16.96 -0.91 15.32
C ALA A 31 -15.45 -0.74 15.46
N GLY A 32 -14.70 -1.79 15.15
CA GLY A 32 -13.26 -1.77 15.25
C GLY A 32 -12.84 -0.53 14.49
N ASN A 33 -12.54 0.53 15.22
CA ASN A 33 -11.68 1.57 14.74
C ASN A 33 -10.40 0.79 14.57
N ALA A 34 -10.22 0.18 13.40
CA ALA A 34 -8.91 -0.17 12.90
C ALA A 34 -8.14 1.12 13.15
N TRP A 35 -7.25 1.07 14.13
CA TRP A 35 -6.45 2.21 14.49
C TRP A 35 -5.77 2.63 13.21
N ALA A 36 -6.28 3.68 12.58
CA ALA A 36 -5.55 4.39 11.57
C ALA A 36 -4.36 4.92 12.35
N GLN A 37 -3.27 4.15 12.37
CA GLN A 37 -1.98 4.61 12.83
C GLN A 37 -1.83 6.00 12.22
N GLU A 38 -1.78 7.02 13.07
CA GLU A 38 -1.77 8.40 12.60
C GLU A 38 -0.61 8.54 11.62
N PHE A 39 -0.93 8.84 10.35
CA PHE A 39 0.07 8.90 9.30
C PHE A 39 0.95 10.13 9.53
N ASN A 40 2.04 9.94 10.26
CA ASN A 40 2.99 11.01 10.55
C ASN A 40 3.82 11.30 9.29
N ARG A 41 3.32 12.22 8.46
CA ARG A 41 3.94 12.62 7.19
C ARG A 41 5.44 12.91 7.31
N ALA A 42 5.88 13.54 8.40
CA ALA A 42 7.29 13.87 8.58
C ALA A 42 8.15 12.61 8.83
N ALA A 43 7.70 11.71 9.70
CA ALA A 43 8.38 10.44 9.95
C ALA A 43 8.38 9.54 8.69
N GLU A 44 7.25 9.49 7.99
CA GLU A 44 7.10 8.68 6.78
C GLU A 44 7.93 9.25 5.61
N LEU A 45 8.08 10.57 5.51
CA LEU A 45 9.01 11.20 4.58
C LEU A 45 10.46 10.79 4.88
N VAL A 46 10.89 10.76 6.14
CA VAL A 46 12.24 10.29 6.49
C VAL A 46 12.43 8.84 6.06
N ARG A 47 11.48 7.95 6.38
CA ARG A 47 11.54 6.54 5.97
C ARG A 47 11.60 6.40 4.44
N TYR A 48 10.77 7.16 3.73
CA TYR A 48 10.75 7.21 2.27
C TYR A 48 12.09 7.65 1.69
N ARG A 49 12.71 8.70 2.22
CA ARG A 49 14.01 9.20 1.73
C ARG A 49 15.15 8.21 2.00
N THR A 50 15.14 7.56 3.15
CA THR A 50 16.09 6.48 3.47
C THR A 50 15.96 5.32 2.48
N TRP A 51 14.74 4.87 2.21
CA TRP A 51 14.48 3.84 1.22
C TRP A 51 14.90 4.26 -0.20
N LEU A 52 14.51 5.47 -0.62
CA LEU A 52 14.81 5.96 -1.97
C LEU A 52 16.32 6.07 -2.21
N SER A 53 17.09 6.48 -1.19
CA SER A 53 18.55 6.51 -1.26
C SER A 53 19.14 5.11 -1.48
N ALA A 54 18.68 4.12 -0.72
CA ALA A 54 19.11 2.73 -0.91
C ALA A 54 18.67 2.19 -2.29
N PHE A 55 17.45 2.50 -2.73
CA PHE A 55 16.93 2.06 -4.02
C PHE A 55 17.74 2.63 -5.20
N LYS A 56 18.17 3.89 -5.09
CA LYS A 56 19.10 4.50 -6.05
C LYS A 56 20.43 3.76 -6.14
N GLN A 57 21.00 3.38 -4.99
CA GLN A 57 22.23 2.60 -4.93
C GLN A 57 22.08 1.24 -5.62
N ASP A 58 20.96 0.55 -5.40
CA ASP A 58 20.69 -0.74 -6.04
C ASP A 58 20.57 -0.58 -7.58
N LEU A 59 19.98 0.52 -8.07
CA LEU A 59 19.95 0.86 -9.50
C LEU A 59 21.32 1.25 -10.08
N ASP A 60 22.15 1.95 -9.31
CA ASP A 60 23.53 2.24 -9.67
C ASP A 60 24.34 0.97 -9.81
N GLN A 61 24.20 0.05 -8.84
CA GLN A 61 24.84 -1.25 -8.88
C GLN A 61 24.39 -2.06 -10.11
N LEU A 62 23.09 -2.09 -10.41
CA LEU A 62 22.58 -2.75 -11.62
C LEU A 62 23.21 -2.17 -12.89
N SER A 63 23.28 -0.85 -12.98
CA SER A 63 23.84 -0.16 -14.15
C SER A 63 25.35 -0.39 -14.31
N ALA A 64 26.07 -0.56 -13.20
CA ALA A 64 27.50 -0.84 -13.19
C ALA A 64 27.83 -2.34 -13.35
N THR A 65 26.84 -3.22 -13.30
CA THR A 65 27.06 -4.67 -13.37
C THR A 65 27.42 -5.10 -14.80
N PRO A 66 28.58 -5.74 -15.01
CA PRO A 66 28.96 -6.25 -16.31
C PRO A 66 28.22 -7.56 -16.60
N GLY A 67 27.53 -7.61 -17.75
CA GLY A 67 27.00 -8.85 -18.30
C GLY A 67 25.63 -9.30 -17.75
N PRO A 68 25.23 -10.54 -18.04
CA PRO A 68 23.92 -11.06 -17.70
C PRO A 68 23.77 -11.43 -16.23
N LEU A 69 22.58 -11.21 -15.69
CA LEU A 69 22.15 -11.65 -14.37
C LEU A 69 21.06 -12.73 -14.49
N SER A 70 21.18 -13.78 -13.69
CA SER A 70 20.05 -14.68 -13.45
C SER A 70 18.94 -13.95 -12.67
N GLN A 71 17.73 -14.49 -12.69
CA GLN A 71 16.63 -13.91 -11.92
C GLN A 71 16.96 -13.84 -10.42
N ALA A 72 17.56 -14.89 -9.86
CA ALA A 72 17.94 -14.93 -8.45
C ALA A 72 19.01 -13.89 -8.11
N GLN A 73 19.98 -13.65 -9.00
CA GLN A 73 20.99 -12.60 -8.79
C GLN A 73 20.37 -11.20 -8.83
N LEU A 74 19.45 -10.97 -9.77
CA LEU A 74 18.72 -9.70 -9.86
C LEU A 74 17.87 -9.46 -8.60
N GLU A 75 17.12 -10.46 -8.13
CA GLU A 75 16.32 -10.33 -6.91
C GLU A 75 17.18 -10.13 -5.67
N ALA A 76 18.31 -10.85 -5.55
CA ALA A 76 19.25 -10.67 -4.44
C ALA A 76 19.84 -9.26 -4.39
N MET A 77 20.14 -8.66 -5.56
CA MET A 77 20.65 -7.29 -5.66
C MET A 77 19.70 -6.26 -5.05
N PHE A 78 18.39 -6.45 -5.24
CA PHE A 78 17.36 -5.51 -4.77
C PHE A 78 16.66 -5.92 -3.47
N ALA A 79 17.02 -7.06 -2.86
CA ALA A 79 16.27 -7.64 -1.74
C ALA A 79 16.14 -6.71 -0.51
N ARG A 80 17.02 -5.72 -0.39
CA ARG A 80 16.97 -4.68 0.66
C ARG A 80 15.92 -3.61 0.39
N THR A 81 15.57 -3.34 -0.86
CA THR A 81 14.72 -2.20 -1.26
C THR A 81 13.47 -2.61 -2.03
N VAL A 82 13.40 -3.86 -2.47
CA VAL A 82 12.30 -4.46 -3.22
C VAL A 82 11.96 -5.81 -2.61
N VAL A 83 10.67 -6.11 -2.48
CA VAL A 83 10.20 -7.41 -1.99
C VAL A 83 10.44 -8.47 -3.08
N PRO A 84 11.22 -9.54 -2.82
CA PRO A 84 11.43 -10.61 -3.79
C PRO A 84 10.10 -11.26 -4.22
N GLY A 85 10.00 -11.66 -5.49
CA GLY A 85 8.79 -12.25 -6.05
C GLY A 85 7.57 -11.32 -6.17
N SER A 86 7.69 -10.03 -5.78
CA SER A 86 6.59 -9.07 -5.84
C SER A 86 6.38 -8.46 -7.23
N ARG A 87 5.29 -7.70 -7.39
CA ARG A 87 5.09 -6.84 -8.56
C ARG A 87 6.22 -5.83 -8.72
N GLY A 88 6.82 -5.38 -7.62
CA GLY A 88 8.01 -4.53 -7.59
C GLY A 88 9.22 -5.21 -8.23
N ALA A 89 9.49 -6.47 -7.90
CA ALA A 89 10.57 -7.24 -8.54
C ALA A 89 10.30 -7.43 -10.05
N GLY A 90 9.05 -7.71 -10.41
CA GLY A 90 8.61 -7.75 -11.81
C GLY A 90 8.83 -6.42 -12.54
N PHE A 91 8.53 -5.30 -11.88
CA PHE A 91 8.77 -3.95 -12.40
C PHE A 91 10.25 -3.69 -12.66
N ILE A 92 11.15 -4.03 -11.72
CA ILE A 92 12.61 -3.84 -11.93
C ILE A 92 13.09 -4.59 -13.16
N ARG A 93 12.71 -5.85 -13.27
CA ARG A 93 13.05 -6.69 -14.43
C ARG A 93 12.53 -6.08 -15.73
N GLN A 94 11.29 -5.63 -15.78
CA GLN A 94 10.71 -5.08 -17.02
C GLN A 94 11.30 -3.70 -17.39
N ALA A 95 11.49 -2.83 -16.41
CA ALA A 95 11.90 -1.45 -16.63
C ALA A 95 13.41 -1.32 -16.88
N PHE A 96 14.24 -2.11 -16.18
CA PHE A 96 15.70 -1.94 -16.13
C PHE A 96 16.50 -3.12 -16.66
N THR A 97 15.84 -4.16 -17.16
CA THR A 97 16.54 -5.23 -17.87
C THR A 97 15.93 -5.54 -19.24
N GLN A 98 16.73 -6.16 -20.09
CA GLN A 98 16.30 -6.81 -21.32
C GLN A 98 16.58 -8.31 -21.21
N ARG A 99 15.65 -9.13 -21.70
CA ARG A 99 15.76 -10.58 -21.62
C ARG A 99 16.69 -11.09 -22.71
N GLY A 100 17.70 -11.87 -22.34
CA GLY A 100 18.54 -12.63 -23.25
C GLY A 100 18.10 -14.08 -23.39
N GLY A 101 18.94 -14.89 -24.04
CA GLY A 101 18.80 -16.35 -24.06
C GLY A 101 18.84 -16.95 -22.66
N GLU A 102 18.23 -18.14 -22.51
CA GLU A 102 18.27 -18.94 -21.28
C GLU A 102 17.80 -18.24 -19.99
N GLY A 103 16.98 -17.19 -20.10
CA GLY A 103 16.45 -16.46 -18.93
C GLY A 103 17.44 -15.46 -18.32
N ALA A 104 18.54 -15.17 -19.01
CA ALA A 104 19.45 -14.09 -18.66
C ALA A 104 18.76 -12.72 -18.72
N ASN A 105 19.13 -11.83 -17.79
CA ASN A 105 18.70 -10.43 -17.76
C ASN A 105 19.92 -9.54 -17.94
N PHE A 106 19.94 -8.75 -19.00
CA PHE A 106 20.99 -7.75 -19.21
C PHE A 106 20.49 -6.40 -18.70
N PRO A 107 21.29 -5.64 -17.93
CA PRO A 107 20.95 -4.27 -17.57
C PRO A 107 20.66 -3.42 -18.82
N LYS A 108 19.66 -2.55 -18.73
CA LYS A 108 19.38 -1.50 -19.72
C LYS A 108 19.05 -0.19 -18.99
N PRO A 109 19.28 0.98 -19.62
CA PRO A 109 19.01 2.27 -18.97
C PRO A 109 17.54 2.47 -18.55
N GLY A 110 16.58 2.06 -19.39
CA GLY A 110 15.15 2.25 -19.11
C GLY A 110 14.75 3.72 -18.87
N PRO A 111 13.61 3.98 -18.22
CA PRO A 111 13.17 5.33 -17.89
C PRO A 111 13.85 5.87 -16.61
N ARG A 112 15.10 5.48 -16.34
CA ARG A 112 15.75 5.72 -15.03
C ARG A 112 15.75 7.19 -14.63
N ALA A 113 16.14 8.09 -15.52
CA ALA A 113 16.20 9.52 -15.23
C ALA A 113 14.83 10.08 -14.81
N VAL A 114 13.78 9.74 -15.55
CA VAL A 114 12.41 10.20 -15.28
C VAL A 114 11.84 9.54 -14.03
N LEU A 115 12.04 8.23 -13.84
CA LEU A 115 11.63 7.54 -12.61
C LEU A 115 12.25 8.21 -11.39
N MET A 116 13.57 8.48 -11.43
CA MET A 116 14.26 9.11 -10.30
C MET A 116 13.76 10.53 -10.06
N ALA A 117 13.54 11.33 -11.10
CA ALA A 117 12.98 12.68 -10.95
C ALA A 117 11.58 12.65 -10.30
N VAL A 118 10.71 11.75 -10.76
CA VAL A 118 9.37 11.54 -10.17
C VAL A 118 9.48 11.13 -8.71
N LEU A 119 10.27 10.11 -8.38
CA LEU A 119 10.43 9.65 -7.00
C LEU A 119 11.12 10.69 -6.11
N ASP A 120 12.05 11.49 -6.64
CA ASP A 120 12.68 12.57 -5.88
C ASP A 120 11.71 13.69 -5.55
N SER A 121 10.83 14.05 -6.49
CA SER A 121 9.76 15.02 -6.22
C SER A 121 8.67 14.48 -5.31
N ALA A 122 8.50 13.15 -5.26
CA ALA A 122 7.40 12.54 -4.56
C ALA A 122 7.54 12.66 -3.04
N ILE A 123 6.42 12.93 -2.37
CA ILE A 123 6.31 12.90 -0.91
C ILE A 123 5.15 11.98 -0.50
N PRO A 124 5.32 11.18 0.56
CA PRO A 124 4.22 10.38 1.10
C PRO A 124 3.07 11.29 1.57
N ALA A 125 1.89 11.09 1.01
CA ALA A 125 0.70 11.91 1.26
C ALA A 125 -0.29 11.24 2.22
N GLY A 126 -0.35 9.90 2.22
CA GLY A 126 -1.24 9.13 3.08
C GLY A 126 -1.10 7.62 2.86
N GLN A 127 -1.84 6.84 3.65
CA GLN A 127 -1.91 5.39 3.53
C GLN A 127 -3.30 4.92 3.13
N GLY A 128 -3.36 4.02 2.14
CA GLY A 128 -4.58 3.42 1.64
C GLY A 128 -4.94 2.07 2.29
N GLY A 129 -4.27 1.71 3.39
CA GLY A 129 -4.46 0.41 4.06
C GLY A 129 -3.74 -0.74 3.35
N LEU A 130 -4.11 -1.96 3.70
CA LEU A 130 -3.55 -3.17 3.10
C LEU A 130 -4.00 -3.32 1.64
N TYR A 131 -3.07 -3.67 0.77
CA TYR A 131 -3.36 -3.97 -0.62
C TYR A 131 -3.97 -5.37 -0.76
N PRO A 132 -5.15 -5.51 -1.38
CA PRO A 132 -5.79 -6.80 -1.58
C PRO A 132 -5.12 -7.53 -2.76
N GLU A 133 -3.96 -8.14 -2.53
CA GLU A 133 -3.30 -8.96 -3.56
C GLU A 133 -4.18 -10.17 -3.91
N ALA A 134 -4.50 -10.29 -5.20
CA ALA A 134 -5.40 -11.31 -5.73
C ALA A 134 -4.65 -12.40 -6.51
N ASP A 135 -3.39 -12.16 -6.87
CA ASP A 135 -2.60 -13.11 -7.62
C ASP A 135 -1.94 -14.14 -6.69
N ALA A 136 -2.48 -15.35 -6.68
CA ALA A 136 -1.97 -16.46 -5.87
C ALA A 136 -0.55 -16.90 -6.25
N ALA A 137 -0.05 -16.52 -7.44
CA ALA A 137 1.33 -16.80 -7.82
C ALA A 137 2.34 -15.86 -7.10
N LEU A 138 1.87 -14.72 -6.60
CA LEU A 138 2.68 -13.78 -5.83
C LEU A 138 2.65 -14.18 -4.36
N ASN A 139 3.62 -14.98 -3.93
CA ASN A 139 3.79 -15.35 -2.52
C ASN A 139 4.51 -14.25 -1.73
N VAL A 140 3.84 -13.11 -1.59
CA VAL A 140 4.33 -11.95 -0.84
C VAL A 140 3.46 -11.70 0.38
N ALA A 141 4.06 -11.17 1.43
CA ALA A 141 3.30 -10.74 2.59
C ALA A 141 2.44 -9.53 2.28
N GLU A 142 1.55 -9.19 3.21
CA GLU A 142 0.68 -8.03 3.12
C GLU A 142 1.48 -6.73 2.88
N LEU A 143 1.13 -6.05 1.78
CA LEU A 143 1.73 -4.79 1.38
C LEU A 143 0.79 -3.64 1.75
N THR A 144 1.34 -2.50 2.15
CA THR A 144 0.58 -1.29 2.46
C THR A 144 0.58 -0.35 1.26
N VAL A 145 -0.58 0.22 0.94
CA VAL A 145 -0.73 1.27 -0.06
C VAL A 145 -0.20 2.60 0.49
N TRP A 146 0.80 3.17 -0.16
CA TRP A 146 1.39 4.47 0.18
C TRP A 146 1.11 5.47 -0.94
N TYR A 147 0.15 6.37 -0.71
CA TYR A 147 -0.18 7.44 -1.64
C TYR A 147 0.95 8.46 -1.72
N LEU A 148 1.28 8.89 -2.94
CA LEU A 148 2.35 9.84 -3.22
C LEU A 148 1.79 11.11 -3.84
N HIS A 149 2.11 12.25 -3.23
CA HIS A 149 2.01 13.52 -3.93
C HIS A 149 3.27 13.70 -4.77
N VAL A 150 3.11 14.05 -6.04
CA VAL A 150 4.22 14.17 -7.01
C VAL A 150 4.17 15.57 -7.60
N ASP A 151 5.29 16.28 -7.54
CA ASP A 151 5.42 17.64 -8.06
C ASP A 151 6.65 17.78 -8.97
N VAL A 152 6.45 17.52 -10.27
CA VAL A 152 7.50 17.69 -11.31
C VAL A 152 7.12 18.82 -12.28
N GLY A 153 6.40 19.84 -11.80
CA GLY A 153 5.99 21.00 -12.61
C GLY A 153 4.79 20.76 -13.55
N ASP A 154 4.55 21.71 -14.46
CA ASP A 154 3.29 21.85 -15.21
C ASP A 154 2.88 20.62 -16.05
N MET A 155 3.84 19.88 -16.60
CA MET A 155 3.55 18.67 -17.37
C MET A 155 2.98 17.55 -16.49
N THR A 156 3.40 17.49 -15.23
CA THR A 156 2.83 16.55 -14.24
C THR A 156 1.39 16.92 -13.92
N ASN A 157 1.11 18.22 -13.77
CA ASN A 157 -0.25 18.71 -13.55
C ASN A 157 -1.18 18.38 -14.73
N THR A 158 -0.67 18.44 -15.96
CA THR A 158 -1.46 18.07 -17.15
C THR A 158 -1.94 16.60 -17.08
N TYR A 159 -1.04 15.67 -16.74
CA TYR A 159 -1.40 14.26 -16.60
C TYR A 159 -2.30 14.00 -15.39
N LEU A 160 -1.92 14.53 -14.22
CA LEU A 160 -2.62 14.28 -12.96
C LEU A 160 -4.03 14.88 -12.93
N LEU A 161 -4.25 16.03 -13.58
CA LEU A 161 -5.57 16.67 -13.65
C LEU A 161 -6.43 16.17 -14.81
N SER A 162 -5.93 15.21 -15.60
CA SER A 162 -6.71 14.62 -16.69
C SER A 162 -7.83 13.73 -16.15
N GLY A 163 -9.06 13.97 -16.63
CA GLY A 163 -10.21 13.10 -16.34
C GLY A 163 -10.12 11.72 -16.99
N GLU A 164 -9.15 11.51 -17.88
CA GLU A 164 -8.86 10.22 -18.51
C GLU A 164 -8.18 9.26 -17.53
N HIS A 165 -7.29 9.77 -16.68
CA HIS A 165 -6.49 8.95 -15.77
C HIS A 165 -6.94 9.03 -14.32
N PHE A 166 -7.67 10.10 -13.94
CA PHE A 166 -8.11 10.32 -12.56
C PHE A 166 -9.57 10.77 -12.44
N THR A 167 -10.31 10.20 -11.49
CA THR A 167 -11.75 10.40 -11.31
C THR A 167 -12.17 10.56 -9.84
N PRO A 168 -12.05 11.76 -9.22
CA PRO A 168 -11.16 12.85 -9.57
C PRO A 168 -9.75 12.66 -8.96
N TYR A 169 -8.77 13.47 -9.38
CA TYR A 169 -7.47 13.51 -8.72
C TYR A 169 -7.58 14.10 -7.32
N ARG A 170 -7.53 13.24 -6.30
CA ARG A 170 -7.59 13.62 -4.89
C ARG A 170 -7.00 12.52 -4.01
N LEU A 171 -6.45 12.92 -2.86
CA LEU A 171 -6.01 11.96 -1.86
C LEU A 171 -7.22 11.20 -1.29
N PRO A 172 -7.25 9.86 -1.34
CA PRO A 172 -8.33 9.07 -0.77
C PRO A 172 -8.36 9.12 0.76
N PRO A 173 -9.49 8.77 1.40
CA PRO A 173 -9.56 8.68 2.86
C PRO A 173 -8.51 7.73 3.45
N PRO A 174 -7.98 8.00 4.66
CA PRO A 174 -7.03 7.13 5.32
C PRO A 174 -7.53 5.68 5.43
N GLY A 175 -6.66 4.72 5.15
CA GLY A 175 -6.98 3.29 5.23
C GLY A 175 -7.81 2.76 4.06
N LYS A 176 -8.10 3.59 3.04
CA LYS A 176 -8.90 3.19 1.89
C LYS A 176 -8.09 3.24 0.59
N LEU A 177 -8.07 2.11 -0.11
CA LEU A 177 -7.57 2.02 -1.48
C LEU A 177 -8.65 2.54 -2.44
N GLU A 178 -8.32 3.54 -3.25
CA GLU A 178 -9.11 4.00 -4.40
C GLU A 178 -8.22 4.04 -5.64
N ARG A 179 -8.67 3.38 -6.72
CA ARG A 179 -7.99 3.38 -8.03
C ARG A 179 -8.39 4.62 -8.81
N ASN A 180 -7.51 5.06 -9.72
CA ASN A 180 -7.71 6.26 -10.54
C ASN A 180 -7.99 7.51 -9.68
N ALA A 181 -7.48 7.57 -8.45
CA ALA A 181 -7.70 8.71 -7.56
C ALA A 181 -6.39 9.42 -7.23
N TYR A 182 -5.33 8.64 -6.98
CA TYR A 182 -4.03 9.18 -6.59
C TYR A 182 -2.91 8.15 -6.84
N PRO A 183 -1.72 8.56 -7.31
CA PRO A 183 -0.59 7.67 -7.46
C PRO A 183 -0.18 7.06 -6.12
N PHE A 184 0.24 5.79 -6.14
CA PHE A 184 0.76 5.11 -4.96
C PHE A 184 1.88 4.11 -5.27
N LEU A 185 2.64 3.77 -4.21
CA LEU A 185 3.52 2.61 -4.14
C LEU A 185 2.91 1.56 -3.21
N LEU A 186 3.20 0.29 -3.48
CA LEU A 186 2.98 -0.78 -2.52
C LEU A 186 4.27 -0.95 -1.72
N MET A 187 4.19 -0.80 -0.40
CA MET A 187 5.34 -0.90 0.49
C MET A 187 5.13 -2.03 1.49
N ASP A 188 6.12 -2.90 1.60
CA ASP A 188 6.29 -3.69 2.81
C ASP A 188 6.89 -2.77 3.88
N THR A 189 6.15 -2.59 4.96
CA THR A 189 6.48 -1.68 6.05
C THR A 189 6.97 -2.40 7.30
N ARG A 190 7.13 -3.72 7.25
CA ARG A 190 7.56 -4.54 8.37
C ARG A 190 9.04 -4.32 8.67
N ASP A 191 9.44 -4.65 9.90
CA ASP A 191 10.84 -4.67 10.34
C ASP A 191 11.60 -3.33 10.19
N ASN A 192 10.87 -2.20 10.20
CA ASN A 192 11.40 -0.83 10.05
C ASN A 192 12.15 -0.55 8.73
N ALA A 193 12.26 -1.51 7.82
CA ALA A 193 12.90 -1.35 6.52
C ALA A 193 11.83 -1.36 5.42
N LEU A 194 11.61 -0.21 4.78
CA LEU A 194 10.69 -0.14 3.65
C LEU A 194 11.24 -0.94 2.47
N ARG A 195 10.37 -1.75 1.86
CA ARG A 195 10.66 -2.42 0.60
C ARG A 195 9.52 -2.24 -0.39
N LEU A 196 9.86 -1.96 -1.62
CA LEU A 196 8.92 -1.81 -2.72
C LEU A 196 8.30 -3.17 -3.08
N GLY A 197 7.01 -3.30 -2.89
CA GLY A 197 6.22 -4.44 -3.35
C GLY A 197 5.56 -4.21 -4.71
N GLY A 198 5.49 -2.97 -5.20
CA GLY A 198 4.85 -2.65 -6.48
C GLY A 198 4.66 -1.17 -6.74
N VAL A 199 4.45 -0.83 -8.01
CA VAL A 199 4.18 0.52 -8.50
C VAL A 199 2.76 0.55 -9.07
N SER A 200 1.94 1.50 -8.65
CA SER A 200 0.58 1.66 -9.21
C SER A 200 0.63 1.97 -10.71
N SER A 201 -0.42 1.59 -11.45
CA SER A 201 -0.55 1.98 -12.85
C SER A 201 -0.64 3.50 -13.03
N GLU A 202 -1.18 4.19 -12.03
CA GLU A 202 -1.34 5.63 -11.97
C GLU A 202 0.04 6.31 -11.94
N LEU A 203 0.95 5.83 -11.09
CA LEU A 203 2.32 6.33 -11.02
C LEU A 203 3.14 5.94 -12.26
N TRP A 204 3.00 4.68 -12.70
CA TRP A 204 3.71 4.21 -13.90
C TRP A 204 3.28 4.95 -15.16
N GLY A 205 1.98 5.22 -15.32
CA GLY A 205 1.46 6.00 -16.43
C GLY A 205 2.01 7.42 -16.45
N LEU A 206 2.14 8.07 -15.29
CA LEU A 206 2.81 9.37 -15.19
C LEU A 206 4.28 9.29 -15.65
N ILE A 207 5.03 8.29 -15.17
CA ILE A 207 6.44 8.09 -15.57
C ILE A 207 6.56 7.86 -17.07
N ALA A 208 5.68 7.02 -17.65
CA ALA A 208 5.67 6.74 -19.07
C ALA A 208 5.31 7.99 -19.90
N TYR A 209 4.32 8.77 -19.45
CA TYR A 209 3.94 10.04 -20.07
C TYR A 209 5.11 11.02 -20.11
N LEU A 210 5.76 11.25 -18.97
CA LEU A 210 6.91 12.15 -18.86
C LEU A 210 8.13 11.63 -19.65
N HIS A 211 8.35 10.31 -19.66
CA HIS A 211 9.45 9.71 -20.42
C HIS A 211 9.25 9.90 -21.92
N ASN A 212 8.05 9.66 -22.43
CA ASN A 212 7.74 9.86 -23.85
C ASN A 212 7.81 11.33 -24.27
N ALA A 213 7.49 12.25 -23.37
CA ALA A 213 7.62 13.69 -23.62
C ALA A 213 9.07 14.21 -23.61
N ALA A 214 10.01 13.44 -23.04
CA ALA A 214 11.42 13.79 -22.95
C ALA A 214 12.28 13.18 -24.09
N LEU A 215 11.68 12.34 -24.94
CA LEU A 215 12.30 11.76 -26.15
C LEU A 215 12.09 12.68 -27.36
#